data_AF-A0AAE4JDJ2-F1
#
_entry.id   AF-A0AAE4JDJ2-F1
#
_cell.length_a   1.000
_cell.length_b   1.000
_cell.length_c   1.000
_cell.angle_alpha   90.00
_cell.angle_beta   90.00
_cell.angle_gamma   90.00
#
_symmetry.space_group_name_H-M   'P 1'
#
loop_
_entity.id
_entity.type
_entity.pdbx_description
1 polymer ?
#
loop_
_entity_poly.entity_id
_entity_poly.type
_entity_poly.pdbx_seq_one_letter_code
_entity_poly.pdbx_strand_id
1 'polypeptide(L)'
;MVRSVTSEETVSPTSAQLGAARKFVKAHGKPSRAVVENIGRAGARVVLVGADGALGDVVVPSVATGEALIEAVEDLTPATWDAETVQATKIGPEHRRKMAGK
;
A
#
# COMPACT_ATOMS: atom_id res chain seq x y z
N MET A 1 -0.03 -17.05 31.65
CA MET A 1 0.72 -15.84 31.29
C MET A 1 0.14 -15.31 29.97
N VAL A 2 -0.93 -14.54 30.02
CA VAL A 2 -1.56 -13.95 28.82
C VAL A 2 -0.77 -12.68 28.52
N ARG A 3 -0.04 -12.65 27.40
CA ARG A 3 0.71 -11.47 26.97
C ARG A 3 -0.28 -10.37 26.60
N SER A 4 -0.16 -9.25 27.29
CA SER A 4 -0.93 -8.03 27.07
C SER A 4 -0.86 -7.59 25.61
N VAL A 5 -2.03 -7.31 25.03
CA VAL A 5 -2.17 -6.66 23.72
C VAL A 5 -1.49 -5.31 23.85
N THR A 6 -0.41 -5.10 23.09
CA THR A 6 0.29 -3.81 23.05
C THR A 6 -0.63 -2.83 22.34
N SER A 7 -0.96 -1.72 22.99
CA SER A 7 -1.63 -0.59 22.34
C SER A 7 -0.76 -0.15 21.16
N GLU A 8 -1.25 -0.33 19.93
CA GLU A 8 -0.64 0.28 18.75
C GLU A 8 -0.81 1.79 18.88
N GLU A 9 0.25 2.47 19.29
CA GLU A 9 0.30 3.92 19.18
C GLU A 9 0.30 4.25 17.68
N THR A 10 -0.77 4.89 17.20
CA THR A 10 -0.94 5.22 15.79
C THR A 10 0.04 6.32 15.40
N VAL A 11 1.23 5.93 14.96
CA VAL A 11 2.21 6.86 14.39
C VAL A 11 1.68 7.36 13.05
N SER A 12 1.63 8.68 12.87
CA SER A 12 1.20 9.27 11.59
C SER A 12 2.19 8.95 10.46
N PRO A 13 1.71 8.79 9.21
CA PRO A 13 2.58 8.62 8.06
C PRO A 13 3.53 9.81 7.89
N THR A 14 4.78 9.53 7.51
CA THR A 14 5.78 10.55 7.20
C THR A 14 5.45 11.28 5.88
N SER A 15 6.03 12.47 5.70
CA SER A 15 5.89 13.23 4.46
C SER A 15 6.39 12.48 3.22
N ALA A 16 7.44 11.67 3.37
CA ALA A 16 7.98 10.84 2.29
C ALA A 16 7.00 9.73 1.88
N GLN A 17 6.39 9.04 2.85
CA GLN A 17 5.38 8.00 2.59
C GLN A 17 4.15 8.59 1.88
N LEU A 18 3.64 9.71 2.38
CA LEU A 18 2.52 10.43 1.75
C LEU A 18 2.90 10.94 0.34
N GLY A 19 4.12 11.43 0.17
CA GLY A 19 4.64 11.89 -1.12
C GLY A 19 4.74 10.76 -2.15
N ALA A 20 5.18 9.57 -1.73
CA ALA A 20 5.26 8.39 -2.57
C ALA A 20 3.85 7.94 -3.04
N ALA A 21 2.90 7.84 -2.12
CA ALA A 21 1.52 7.47 -2.44
C ALA A 21 0.86 8.48 -3.39
N ARG A 22 0.95 9.79 -3.11
CA ARG A 22 0.42 10.84 -4.00
C ARG A 22 1.08 10.81 -5.38
N LYS A 23 2.39 10.59 -5.46
CA LYS A 23 3.10 10.48 -6.74
C LYS A 23 2.61 9.28 -7.54
N PHE A 24 2.37 8.15 -6.89
CA PHE A 24 1.81 6.96 -7.51
C PHE A 24 0.43 7.22 -8.10
N VAL A 25 -0.52 7.75 -7.30
CA VAL A 25 -1.87 8.10 -7.77
C VAL A 25 -1.83 9.04 -8.98
N LYS A 26 -0.98 10.08 -8.92
CA LYS A 26 -0.80 11.02 -10.04
C LYS A 26 -0.28 10.33 -11.32
N ALA A 27 0.60 9.34 -11.19
CA ALA A 27 1.23 8.68 -12.32
C ALA A 27 0.34 7.59 -12.95
N HIS A 28 -0.51 6.94 -12.15
CA HIS A 28 -1.19 5.70 -12.53
C HIS A 28 -2.72 5.79 -12.57
N GLY A 29 -3.27 6.99 -12.34
CA GLY A 29 -4.69 7.30 -12.53
C GLY A 29 -5.56 7.13 -11.28
N LYS A 30 -6.82 7.54 -11.41
CA LYS A 30 -7.80 7.64 -10.34
C LYS A 30 -9.06 6.81 -10.65
N PRO A 31 -9.73 6.21 -9.63
CA PRO A 31 -9.20 5.99 -8.29
C PRO A 31 -8.14 4.88 -8.30
N SER A 32 -7.13 5.03 -7.46
CA SER A 32 -6.18 3.96 -7.14
C SER A 32 -6.65 3.21 -5.89
N ARG A 33 -6.28 1.94 -5.75
CA ARG A 33 -6.59 1.12 -4.57
C ARG A 33 -5.34 0.91 -3.73
N ALA A 34 -5.52 0.68 -2.43
CA ALA A 34 -4.45 0.35 -1.51
C ALA A 34 -4.82 -0.83 -0.61
N VAL A 35 -3.94 -1.84 -0.54
CA VAL A 35 -4.09 -2.98 0.36
C VAL A 35 -3.00 -2.92 1.43
N VAL A 36 -3.40 -2.93 2.71
CA VAL A 36 -2.46 -2.89 3.85
C VAL A 36 -2.20 -4.31 4.33
N GLU A 37 -0.95 -4.75 4.22
CA GLU A 37 -0.53 -6.10 4.60
C GLU A 37 0.48 -6.02 5.75
N ASN A 38 0.19 -6.68 6.87
CA ASN A 38 1.15 -6.81 7.96
C ASN A 38 2.33 -7.69 7.50
N ILE A 39 3.56 -7.19 7.64
CA ILE A 39 4.80 -7.89 7.26
C ILE A 39 5.63 -8.28 8.49
N GLY A 40 4.96 -8.51 9.62
CA GLY A 40 5.54 -8.87 10.90
C GLY A 40 6.28 -7.70 11.54
N ARG A 41 7.47 -7.97 12.09
CA ARG A 41 8.26 -6.96 12.83
C ARG A 41 8.73 -5.77 11.99
N ALA A 42 8.70 -5.91 10.66
CA ALA A 42 9.05 -4.83 9.74
C ALA A 42 7.93 -3.78 9.60
N GLY A 43 6.73 -4.03 10.14
CA GLY A 43 5.58 -3.14 10.10
C GLY A 43 4.52 -3.63 9.13
N ALA A 44 4.00 -2.73 8.29
CA ALA A 44 3.06 -3.06 7.22
C ALA A 44 3.54 -2.56 5.86
N ARG A 45 3.09 -3.22 4.81
CA ARG A 45 3.26 -2.79 3.43
C ARG A 45 1.91 -2.34 2.88
N VAL A 46 1.85 -1.11 2.40
CA VAL A 46 0.71 -0.58 1.66
C VAL A 46 0.99 -0.80 0.18
N VAL A 47 0.34 -1.82 -0.40
CA VAL A 47 0.43 -2.13 -1.82
C VAL A 47 -0.55 -1.24 -2.58
N LEU A 48 -0.05 -0.41 -3.47
CA LEU A 48 -0.82 0.52 -4.30
C LEU A 48 -1.12 -0.13 -5.65
N VAL A 49 -2.38 -0.06 -6.09
CA VAL A 49 -2.84 -0.57 -7.38
C VAL A 49 -3.41 0.58 -8.19
N GLY A 50 -2.75 0.90 -9.30
CA GLY A 50 -3.15 1.98 -10.19
C GLY A 50 -4.33 1.59 -11.07
N ALA A 51 -5.09 2.57 -11.55
CA ALA A 51 -6.17 2.34 -12.51
C ALA A 51 -5.67 1.78 -13.85
N ASP A 52 -4.39 2.03 -14.18
CA ASP A 52 -3.70 1.45 -15.34
C ASP A 52 -3.20 0.01 -15.12
N GLY A 53 -3.30 -0.50 -13.89
CA GLY A 53 -2.84 -1.82 -13.45
C GLY A 53 -1.40 -1.89 -12.98
N ALA A 54 -0.72 -0.75 -12.80
CA ALA A 54 0.58 -0.69 -12.15
C ALA A 54 0.50 -1.06 -10.66
N LEU A 55 1.63 -1.54 -10.12
CA LEU A 55 1.80 -1.76 -8.69
C LEU A 55 2.92 -0.88 -8.14
N GLY A 56 2.75 -0.43 -6.90
CA GLY A 56 3.76 0.26 -6.11
C GLY A 56 3.63 -0.13 -4.64
N ASP A 57 4.66 0.17 -3.85
CA ASP A 57 4.68 -0.18 -2.43
C ASP A 57 5.13 1.01 -1.58
N VAL A 58 4.49 1.17 -0.42
CA VAL A 58 4.95 2.05 0.66
C VAL A 58 5.03 1.23 1.94
N VAL A 59 6.21 1.17 2.56
CA VAL A 59 6.39 0.48 3.85
C VAL A 59 6.17 1.48 4.99
N VAL A 60 5.39 1.07 5.98
CA VAL A 60 4.97 1.86 7.14
C VAL A 60 5.19 1.08 8.44
N PRO A 61 5.33 1.76 9.60
CA PRO A 61 5.67 1.10 10.86
C PRO A 61 4.61 0.12 11.40
N SER A 62 3.33 0.30 11.05
CA SER A 62 2.23 -0.56 11.50
C SER A 62 1.07 -0.56 10.51
N VAL A 63 0.10 -1.47 10.71
CA VAL A 63 -1.15 -1.50 9.93
C VAL A 63 -1.92 -0.19 10.12
N ALA A 64 -2.02 0.28 11.36
CA ALA A 64 -2.68 1.53 11.69
C ALA A 64 -2.05 2.75 10.97
N THR A 65 -0.72 2.80 10.82
CA THR A 65 -0.08 3.85 9.99
C THR A 65 -0.41 3.69 8.51
N GLY A 66 -0.58 2.45 8.02
CA GLY A 66 -0.99 2.19 6.65
C GLY A 66 -2.40 2.67 6.34
N GLU A 67 -3.35 2.40 7.24
CA GLU A 67 -4.73 2.90 7.17
C GLU A 67 -4.76 4.42 7.19
N ALA A 68 -4.03 5.06 8.12
CA ALA A 68 -3.90 6.51 8.19
C ALA A 68 -3.26 7.12 6.91
N LEU A 69 -2.37 6.40 6.23
CA LEU A 69 -1.81 6.83 4.94
C LEU A 69 -2.86 6.84 3.84
N ILE A 70 -3.73 5.82 3.80
CA ILE A 70 -4.81 5.74 2.81
C ILE A 70 -5.79 6.89 3.02
N GLU A 71 -6.23 7.12 4.26
CA GLU A 71 -7.16 8.20 4.60
C GLU A 71 -6.62 9.59 4.24
N ALA A 72 -5.30 9.79 4.36
CA ALA A 72 -4.66 11.08 4.10
C ALA A 72 -4.38 11.36 2.61
N VAL A 73 -4.65 10.42 1.70
CA VAL A 73 -4.34 10.52 0.27
C VAL A 73 -5.63 10.50 -0.55
N GLU A 74 -5.93 11.64 -1.18
CA GLU A 74 -7.05 11.76 -2.11
C GLU A 74 -6.96 10.74 -3.26
N ASP A 75 -8.11 10.18 -3.65
CA ASP A 75 -8.26 9.17 -4.70
C ASP A 75 -7.52 7.84 -4.46
N LEU A 76 -7.12 7.56 -3.22
CA LEU A 76 -6.60 6.26 -2.79
C LEU A 76 -7.63 5.57 -1.90
N THR A 77 -8.25 4.51 -2.39
CA THR A 77 -9.29 3.79 -1.65
C THR A 77 -8.74 2.55 -0.96
N PRO A 78 -9.14 2.26 0.29
CA PRO A 78 -8.79 1.00 0.94
C PRO A 78 -9.40 -0.17 0.14
N ALA A 79 -8.66 -1.27 0.06
CA ALA A 79 -9.06 -2.48 -0.65
C ALA A 79 -8.49 -3.72 0.05
N THR A 80 -8.96 -4.89 -0.39
CA THR A 80 -8.42 -6.20 -0.02
C THR A 80 -8.02 -6.96 -1.28
N TRP A 81 -7.32 -8.09 -1.15
CA TRP A 81 -7.04 -8.97 -2.28
C TRP A 81 -8.26 -9.81 -2.69
N ASP A 82 -9.32 -9.12 -3.11
CA ASP A 82 -10.48 -9.71 -3.74
C ASP A 82 -10.30 -9.87 -5.26
N ALA A 83 -11.28 -10.51 -5.90
CA ALA A 83 -11.24 -10.77 -7.34
C ALA A 83 -11.15 -9.48 -8.17
N GLU A 84 -11.75 -8.38 -7.72
CA GLU A 84 -11.72 -7.10 -8.42
C GLU A 84 -10.32 -6.47 -8.37
N THR A 85 -9.72 -6.44 -7.19
CA THR A 85 -8.40 -5.87 -6.95
C THR A 85 -7.32 -6.67 -7.66
N VAL A 86 -7.43 -8.00 -7.68
CA VAL A 86 -6.52 -8.86 -8.44
C VAL A 86 -6.66 -8.60 -9.95
N GLN A 87 -7.90 -8.52 -10.47
CA GLN A 87 -8.16 -8.26 -11.89
C GLN A 87 -7.70 -6.87 -12.35
N ALA A 88 -7.63 -5.90 -11.45
CA ALA A 88 -7.11 -4.57 -11.76
C ALA A 88 -5.60 -4.58 -12.07
N THR A 89 -4.84 -5.59 -11.61
CA THR A 89 -3.39 -5.64 -11.81
C THR A 89 -2.99 -6.08 -13.22
N LYS A 90 -1.90 -5.49 -13.77
CA LYS A 90 -1.31 -5.91 -15.05
C LYS A 90 0.10 -6.46 -14.85
N ILE A 91 0.19 -7.76 -14.61
CA ILE A 91 1.47 -8.45 -14.38
C ILE A 91 2.02 -9.06 -15.67
N GLY A 92 2.71 -8.22 -16.46
CA GLY A 92 3.37 -8.59 -17.71
C GLY A 92 4.86 -8.97 -17.58
N PRO A 93 5.52 -9.37 -18.68
CA PRO A 93 6.94 -9.73 -18.70
C PRO A 93 7.86 -8.62 -18.17
N GLU A 94 7.57 -7.35 -18.47
CA GLU A 94 8.32 -6.20 -17.94
C GLU A 94 8.24 -6.10 -16.42
N HIS A 95 7.04 -6.28 -15.87
CA HIS A 95 6.82 -6.27 -14.43
C HIS A 95 7.63 -7.38 -13.75
N ARG A 96 7.61 -8.58 -14.33
CA ARG A 96 8.39 -9.73 -13.81
C ARG A 96 9.90 -9.50 -13.87
N ARG A 97 10.41 -8.81 -14.91
CA ARG A 97 11.83 -8.45 -14.99
C ARG A 97 12.25 -7.51 -13.86
N LYS A 98 11.47 -6.45 -13.61
CA LYS A 98 11.68 -5.54 -12.48
C LYS A 98 11.71 -6.28 -11.14
N MET A 99 10.75 -7.19 -10.91
CA MET A 99 10.69 -8.02 -9.69
C MET A 99 11.88 -8.97 -9.55
N ALA A 100 12.45 -9.42 -10.68
CA ALA A 100 13.66 -10.24 -10.69
C ALA A 100 14.96 -9.43 -10.53
N GLY A 101 14.89 -8.11 -10.35
CA GLY A 101 16.05 -7.24 -10.26
C GLY A 101 16.83 -7.10 -11.57
N LYS A 102 16.17 -7.31 -12.71
CA LYS A 102 16.74 -7.21 -14.06
C LYS A 102 16.13 -6.07 -14.88
#